data_AF-A0A2G4K760-F1
#
_entry.id   AF-A0A2G4K760-F1
#
_cell.length_a   1.000
_cell.length_b   1.000
_cell.length_c   1.000
_cell.angle_alpha   90.00
_cell.angle_beta   90.00
_cell.angle_gamma   90.00
#
_symmetry.space_group_name_H-M   'P 1'
#
loop_
_entity.id
_entity.type
_entity.pdbx_description
1 polymer ?
#
loop_
_entity_poly.entity_id
_entity_poly.type
_entity_poly.pdbx_seq_one_letter_code
_entity_poly.pdbx_strand_id
1 'polypeptide(L)'
;MPASSGERRLAVQDSPQSAGTTDRMKFSKAELGVRGARATLSIVALMLMTASANAGQLPHSLRDALLGRKGVAEARRVAAPPVARYVSETGGAFVFDKAAPQPLIKFDNSTEVWALSPQPASRGDVIYRNDLGEPVLRVTKLGGVILFTDDLPMGAAAALSGRATSIQPPAVLSIGALFQRLAIAQLRASRAAQRQIEFATVEDARPETSVLVADSATVAAEAFEQAARRGDRSILSKIGRVLLTEGRKPSAQIKDGSLIVTYAPGQGLAGRPSSKRIIKVMDR
;
A
#
# COMPACT_ATOMS: atom_id res chain seq x y z
N MET A 1 29.56 -35.07 68.11
CA MET A 1 28.44 -34.13 67.82
C MET A 1 28.69 -33.51 66.43
N PRO A 2 27.61 -33.30 65.64
CA PRO A 2 27.46 -33.67 64.21
C PRO A 2 27.82 -32.50 63.25
N ALA A 3 27.76 -32.52 61.90
CA ALA A 3 27.03 -33.31 60.88
C ALA A 3 27.86 -33.27 59.56
N SER A 4 28.06 -34.32 58.75
CA SER A 4 27.14 -35.19 57.99
C SER A 4 26.29 -34.48 56.92
N SER A 5 26.83 -34.49 55.70
CA SER A 5 26.22 -34.69 54.37
C SER A 5 24.73 -34.39 54.16
N GLY A 6 24.46 -33.58 53.14
CA GLY A 6 23.15 -33.43 52.51
C GLY A 6 23.22 -32.65 51.21
N GLU A 7 23.78 -33.24 50.15
CA GLU A 7 23.58 -32.79 48.77
C GLU A 7 22.08 -32.78 48.45
N ARG A 8 21.54 -31.62 48.05
CA ARG A 8 20.28 -31.54 47.31
C ARG A 8 20.56 -31.03 45.91
N ARG A 9 20.77 -31.97 45.00
CA ARG A 9 20.50 -31.79 43.57
C ARG A 9 18.99 -31.73 43.39
N LEU A 10 18.48 -30.63 42.83
CA LEU A 10 17.12 -30.57 42.30
C LEU A 10 17.17 -29.96 40.89
N ALA A 11 16.96 -30.88 39.94
CA ALA A 11 16.34 -30.76 38.62
C ALA A 11 16.61 -29.50 37.79
N VAL A 12 17.57 -29.64 36.86
CA VAL A 12 17.59 -28.92 35.59
C VAL A 12 16.33 -29.30 34.81
N GLN A 13 15.51 -28.31 34.47
CA GLN A 13 14.34 -28.48 33.62
C GLN A 13 14.82 -28.49 32.16
N ASP A 14 14.89 -29.69 31.57
CA ASP A 14 15.25 -29.88 30.18
C ASP A 14 14.20 -29.24 29.24
N SER A 15 14.71 -28.44 28.31
CA SER A 15 13.94 -27.87 27.21
C SER A 15 13.66 -28.95 26.16
N PRO A 16 12.44 -29.09 25.61
CA PRO A 16 12.22 -29.97 24.48
C PRO A 16 12.91 -29.38 23.23
N GLN A 17 13.97 -30.05 22.79
CA GLN A 17 14.51 -29.92 21.45
C GLN A 17 13.46 -30.40 20.44
N SER A 18 12.95 -29.50 19.62
CA SER A 18 12.21 -29.87 18.41
C SER A 18 13.16 -29.83 17.23
N ALA A 19 13.37 -31.01 16.64
CA ALA A 19 14.19 -31.26 15.48
C ALA A 19 13.67 -30.51 14.25
N GLY A 20 14.61 -30.11 13.40
CA GLY A 20 14.32 -29.39 12.17
C GLY A 20 13.45 -30.19 11.20
N THR A 21 12.69 -29.45 10.40
CA THR A 21 12.34 -29.86 9.04
C THR A 21 12.30 -28.62 8.18
N THR A 22 13.29 -28.54 7.29
CA THR A 22 13.36 -27.65 6.14
C THR A 22 12.28 -28.06 5.15
N ASP A 23 11.09 -27.47 5.23
CA ASP A 23 10.09 -27.62 4.17
C ASP A 23 10.13 -26.42 3.21
N ARG A 24 10.88 -26.64 2.13
CA ARG A 24 10.89 -25.81 0.92
C ARG A 24 9.56 -26.04 0.20
N MET A 25 8.55 -25.20 0.45
CA MET A 25 7.34 -25.21 -0.37
C MET A 25 7.65 -24.69 -1.79
N LYS A 26 7.73 -25.64 -2.72
CA LYS A 26 7.64 -25.40 -4.16
C LYS A 26 6.17 -25.14 -4.50
N PHE A 27 5.88 -24.01 -5.16
CA PHE A 27 4.58 -23.80 -5.79
C PHE A 27 4.43 -24.75 -6.98
N SER A 28 3.55 -25.73 -6.83
CA SER A 28 3.13 -26.62 -7.91
C SER A 28 2.19 -25.88 -8.86
N LYS A 29 2.59 -25.86 -10.13
CA LYS A 29 1.84 -25.39 -11.29
C LYS A 29 0.62 -26.30 -11.49
N ALA A 30 -0.59 -25.78 -11.37
CA ALA A 30 -1.80 -26.52 -11.73
C ALA A 30 -1.96 -26.49 -13.26
N GLU A 31 -1.68 -27.62 -13.90
CA GLU A 31 -1.97 -27.85 -15.32
C GLU A 31 -3.47 -28.08 -15.53
N LEU A 32 -4.04 -27.41 -16.54
CA LEU A 32 -5.39 -27.64 -17.02
C LEU A 32 -5.50 -29.06 -17.60
N GLY A 33 -6.28 -29.90 -16.93
CA GLY A 33 -6.71 -31.19 -17.46
C GLY A 33 -7.80 -31.02 -18.52
N VAL A 34 -7.42 -31.22 -19.78
CA VAL A 34 -8.33 -31.51 -20.89
C VAL A 34 -8.88 -32.92 -20.71
N ARG A 35 -10.20 -33.06 -20.58
CA ARG A 35 -10.91 -34.33 -20.84
C ARG A 35 -12.19 -34.05 -21.61
N GLY A 36 -12.20 -34.54 -22.85
CA GLY A 36 -13.41 -34.68 -23.65
C GLY A 36 -14.12 -36.01 -23.40
N ALA A 37 -15.40 -36.02 -23.72
CA ALA A 37 -16.23 -37.15 -24.19
C ALA A 37 -17.54 -36.49 -24.68
N ARG A 38 -17.90 -36.51 -25.99
CA ARG A 38 -18.63 -37.58 -26.72
C ARG A 38 -19.72 -38.22 -25.84
N ALA A 39 -20.98 -38.39 -26.21
CA ALA A 39 -21.82 -38.21 -27.40
C ALA A 39 -23.28 -38.16 -26.84
N THR A 40 -24.30 -37.65 -27.55
CA THR A 40 -25.21 -38.50 -28.32
C THR A 40 -26.13 -37.66 -29.23
N LEU A 41 -26.34 -38.19 -30.44
CA LEU A 41 -27.38 -37.80 -31.39
C LEU A 41 -28.78 -38.16 -30.87
N SER A 42 -29.75 -37.29 -31.15
CA SER A 42 -31.13 -37.69 -31.46
C SER A 42 -31.66 -36.82 -32.61
N ILE A 43 -31.89 -37.48 -33.75
CA ILE A 43 -32.55 -36.95 -34.94
C ILE A 43 -34.04 -37.24 -34.81
N VAL A 44 -34.90 -36.21 -34.96
CA VAL A 44 -36.25 -36.38 -35.54
C VAL A 44 -36.56 -35.13 -36.39
N ALA A 45 -36.68 -35.33 -37.70
CA ALA A 45 -37.28 -34.44 -38.69
C ALA A 45 -38.83 -34.48 -38.54
N LEU A 46 -39.63 -33.49 -38.96
CA LEU A 46 -39.82 -33.02 -40.33
C LEU A 46 -40.99 -31.99 -40.34
N MET A 47 -41.10 -31.21 -41.42
CA MET A 47 -42.28 -30.48 -41.93
C MET A 47 -42.60 -29.12 -41.27
N LEU A 48 -42.93 -28.01 -41.95
CA LEU A 48 -43.26 -27.68 -43.34
C LEU A 48 -43.01 -26.17 -43.57
N MET A 49 -42.42 -25.83 -44.72
CA MET A 49 -42.72 -24.69 -45.61
C MET A 49 -43.33 -23.39 -45.05
N THR A 50 -42.53 -22.32 -44.97
CA THR A 50 -42.89 -21.00 -45.52
C THR A 50 -41.64 -20.27 -46.02
N ALA A 51 -41.53 -20.14 -47.33
CA ALA A 51 -40.55 -19.29 -47.98
C ALA A 51 -41.06 -17.84 -47.96
N SER A 52 -40.48 -17.01 -47.10
CA SER A 52 -40.53 -15.55 -47.25
C SER A 52 -39.15 -15.09 -47.68
N ALA A 53 -38.98 -14.94 -48.99
CA ALA A 53 -37.85 -14.29 -49.59
C ALA A 53 -37.86 -12.80 -49.21
N ASN A 54 -37.32 -12.44 -48.05
CA ASN A 54 -36.84 -11.09 -47.83
C ASN A 54 -35.45 -10.99 -48.46
N ALA A 55 -35.46 -10.51 -49.70
CA ALA A 55 -34.27 -10.06 -50.41
C ALA A 55 -33.43 -9.16 -49.49
N GLY A 56 -32.16 -9.51 -49.37
CA GLY A 56 -31.21 -8.83 -48.50
C GLY A 56 -31.05 -7.36 -48.88
N GLN A 57 -31.26 -6.48 -47.92
CA GLN A 57 -30.55 -5.21 -47.91
C GLN A 57 -29.11 -5.49 -47.49
N LEU A 58 -28.27 -5.72 -48.51
CA LEU A 58 -26.82 -5.65 -48.39
C LEU A 58 -26.46 -4.28 -47.79
N PRO A 59 -25.54 -4.21 -46.80
CA PRO A 59 -25.03 -2.94 -46.32
C PRO A 59 -24.37 -2.20 -47.48
N HIS A 60 -24.94 -1.04 -47.83
CA HIS A 60 -24.34 -0.14 -48.78
C HIS A 60 -23.07 0.45 -48.17
N SER A 61 -21.94 0.01 -48.73
CA SER A 61 -20.56 0.45 -48.46
C SER A 61 -19.75 -0.45 -47.50
N LEU A 62 -18.56 -0.85 -47.99
CA LEU A 62 -17.47 -1.42 -47.18
C LEU A 62 -17.08 -0.51 -46.02
N ARG A 63 -17.38 0.79 -46.12
CA ARG A 63 -17.19 1.78 -45.06
C ARG A 63 -18.09 1.48 -43.85
N ASP A 64 -19.34 1.10 -44.08
CA ASP A 64 -20.26 0.64 -43.02
C ASP A 64 -19.94 -0.77 -42.53
N ALA A 65 -19.31 -1.64 -43.31
CA ALA A 65 -18.82 -2.93 -42.80
C ALA A 65 -17.56 -2.78 -41.92
N LEU A 66 -16.66 -1.84 -42.25
CA LEU A 66 -15.47 -1.54 -41.45
C LEU A 66 -15.73 -0.59 -40.28
N LEU A 67 -16.76 0.26 -40.34
CA LEU A 67 -17.08 1.25 -39.30
C LEU A 67 -18.40 0.96 -38.57
N GLY A 68 -19.18 -0.02 -39.02
CA GLY A 68 -20.49 -0.42 -38.49
C GLY A 68 -20.40 -1.45 -37.37
N ARG A 69 -19.84 -1.02 -36.25
CA ARG A 69 -20.43 -1.29 -34.93
C ARG A 69 -20.04 -0.20 -33.93
N LYS A 70 -20.17 1.06 -34.35
CA LYS A 70 -20.23 2.20 -33.41
C LYS A 70 -21.57 2.16 -32.67
N GLY A 71 -21.67 1.21 -31.74
CA GLY A 71 -22.86 0.99 -30.91
C GLY A 71 -22.65 0.06 -29.72
N VAL A 72 -21.51 -0.66 -29.64
CA VAL A 72 -21.17 -1.51 -28.47
C VAL A 72 -19.69 -1.43 -28.07
N ALA A 73 -18.90 -0.56 -28.70
CA ALA A 73 -17.46 -0.38 -28.40
C ALA A 73 -17.09 1.04 -27.91
N GLU A 74 -18.08 1.90 -27.66
CA GLU A 74 -17.97 2.76 -26.49
C GLU A 74 -18.35 1.89 -25.30
N ALA A 75 -17.42 1.02 -24.86
CA ALA A 75 -17.37 0.73 -23.44
C ALA A 75 -17.23 2.11 -22.80
N ARG A 76 -18.35 2.66 -22.32
CA ARG A 76 -18.43 3.90 -21.56
C ARG A 76 -17.28 3.79 -20.58
N ARG A 77 -16.17 4.47 -20.86
CA ARG A 77 -14.97 4.41 -20.03
C ARG A 77 -15.44 4.98 -18.71
N VAL A 78 -15.73 4.09 -17.77
CA VAL A 78 -16.25 4.48 -16.47
C VAL A 78 -15.14 5.33 -15.88
N ALA A 79 -15.36 6.64 -15.85
CA ALA A 79 -14.43 7.55 -15.20
C ALA A 79 -14.16 6.96 -13.82
N ALA A 80 -12.88 6.74 -13.51
CA ALA A 80 -12.53 6.10 -12.26
C ALA A 80 -13.17 6.90 -11.12
N PRO A 81 -13.83 6.21 -10.16
CA PRO A 81 -14.45 6.90 -9.04
C PRO A 81 -13.39 7.72 -8.29
N PRO A 82 -13.79 8.79 -7.56
CA PRO A 82 -12.85 9.62 -6.81
C PRO A 82 -11.95 8.82 -5.87
N VAL A 83 -12.47 7.71 -5.35
CA VAL A 83 -11.71 6.72 -4.58
C VAL A 83 -11.82 5.35 -5.25
N ALA A 84 -10.67 4.81 -5.63
CA ALA A 84 -10.58 3.57 -6.39
C ALA A 84 -9.42 2.70 -5.91
N ARG A 85 -9.61 1.38 -6.02
CA ARG A 85 -8.54 0.39 -5.86
C ARG A 85 -7.96 0.05 -7.23
N TYR A 86 -6.64 -0.04 -7.29
CA TYR A 86 -5.88 -0.40 -8.47
C TYR A 86 -4.98 -1.59 -8.18
N VAL A 87 -4.68 -2.35 -9.23
CA VAL A 87 -3.70 -3.44 -9.21
C VAL A 87 -2.72 -3.21 -10.34
N SER A 88 -1.43 -3.10 -10.00
CA SER A 88 -0.31 -3.05 -10.94
C SER A 88 -0.22 -4.36 -11.71
N GLU A 89 0.27 -4.31 -12.95
CA GLU A 89 0.58 -5.52 -13.75
C GLU A 89 1.58 -6.46 -13.06
N THR A 90 2.38 -5.92 -12.13
CA THR A 90 3.31 -6.68 -11.27
C THR A 90 2.65 -7.29 -10.03
N GLY A 91 1.35 -7.10 -9.83
CA GLY A 91 0.55 -7.67 -8.74
C GLY A 91 0.40 -6.78 -7.50
N GLY A 92 1.18 -5.69 -7.38
CA GLY A 92 1.05 -4.73 -6.28
C GLY A 92 -0.27 -3.98 -6.31
N ALA A 93 -0.99 -3.91 -5.19
CA ALA A 93 -2.29 -3.26 -5.10
C ALA A 93 -2.26 -2.02 -4.19
N PHE A 94 -3.08 -1.03 -4.53
CA PHE A 94 -3.17 0.22 -3.79
C PHE A 94 -4.55 0.87 -3.95
N VAL A 95 -4.89 1.72 -2.98
CA VAL A 95 -6.03 2.65 -3.05
C VAL A 95 -5.49 4.02 -3.42
N PHE A 96 -6.13 4.66 -4.40
CA PHE A 96 -5.90 6.04 -4.76
C PHE A 96 -7.16 6.85 -4.51
N ASP A 97 -7.06 7.84 -3.62
CA ASP A 97 -8.13 8.69 -3.16
C ASP A 97 -7.87 10.14 -3.61
N LYS A 98 -8.72 10.62 -4.50
CA LYS A 98 -8.75 12.00 -5.00
C LYS A 98 -10.01 12.75 -4.53
N ALA A 99 -10.72 12.24 -3.52
CA ALA A 99 -11.95 12.84 -3.05
C ALA A 99 -11.71 14.17 -2.32
N ALA A 100 -10.52 14.35 -1.73
CA ALA A 100 -10.10 15.59 -1.08
C ALA A 100 -9.13 16.39 -1.97
N PRO A 101 -8.91 17.69 -1.67
CA PRO A 101 -7.96 18.54 -2.40
C PRO A 101 -6.53 18.00 -2.43
N GLN A 102 -6.11 17.28 -1.38
CA GLN A 102 -4.84 16.58 -1.30
C GLN A 102 -5.05 15.10 -1.67
N PRO A 103 -4.58 14.65 -2.85
CA PRO A 103 -4.65 13.25 -3.25
C PRO A 103 -3.85 12.38 -2.30
N LEU A 104 -4.41 11.22 -1.92
CA LEU A 104 -3.77 10.23 -1.06
C LEU A 104 -3.61 8.91 -1.78
N ILE A 105 -2.53 8.20 -1.48
CA ILE A 105 -2.35 6.80 -1.88
C ILE A 105 -2.02 5.94 -0.66
N LYS A 106 -2.55 4.72 -0.62
CA LYS A 106 -2.18 3.70 0.36
C LYS A 106 -1.94 2.38 -0.35
N PHE A 107 -0.76 1.80 -0.17
CA PHE A 107 -0.46 0.45 -0.65
C PHE A 107 -1.06 -0.61 0.30
N ASP A 108 -1.45 -1.76 -0.24
CA ASP A 108 -2.00 -2.85 0.58
C ASP A 108 -0.93 -3.45 1.51
N ASN A 109 0.35 -3.42 1.10
CA ASN A 109 1.50 -3.94 1.86
C ASN A 109 2.16 -2.91 2.78
N SER A 110 1.60 -1.70 2.94
CA SER A 110 2.12 -0.67 3.83
C SER A 110 1.02 -0.09 4.71
N THR A 111 1.41 0.33 5.92
CA THR A 111 0.53 1.05 6.82
C THR A 111 0.48 2.54 6.53
N GLU A 112 1.42 3.05 5.74
CA GLU A 112 1.54 4.47 5.44
C GLU A 112 0.51 4.92 4.39
N VAL A 113 -0.09 6.09 4.67
CA VAL A 113 -0.89 6.85 3.70
C VAL A 113 -0.07 8.02 3.23
N TRP A 114 0.26 8.03 1.94
CA TRP A 114 1.10 9.05 1.33
C TRP A 114 0.24 10.20 0.82
N ALA A 115 0.58 11.43 1.21
CA ALA A 115 0.04 12.62 0.59
C ALA A 115 0.81 12.96 -0.70
N LEU A 116 0.09 13.12 -1.81
CA LEU A 116 0.71 13.31 -3.13
C LEU A 116 0.46 14.69 -3.70
N SER A 117 1.50 15.36 -4.17
CA SER A 117 1.38 16.64 -4.88
C SER A 117 1.09 16.42 -6.38
N PRO A 118 0.00 16.97 -6.94
CA PRO A 118 -0.27 16.88 -8.37
C PRO A 118 0.59 17.86 -9.16
N GLN A 119 1.21 17.40 -10.24
CA GLN A 119 1.95 18.21 -11.20
C GLN A 119 1.43 17.95 -12.63
N PRO A 120 0.95 18.96 -13.35
CA PRO A 120 0.61 18.83 -14.77
C PRO A 120 1.81 18.34 -15.60
N ALA A 121 1.54 17.42 -16.52
CA ALA A 121 2.51 16.85 -17.44
C ALA A 121 2.04 16.99 -18.89
N SER A 122 2.84 16.47 -19.82
CA SER A 122 2.53 16.56 -21.25
C SER A 122 1.20 15.88 -21.59
N ARG A 123 0.54 16.39 -22.64
CA ARG A 123 -0.72 15.84 -23.19
C ARG A 123 -1.91 15.81 -22.22
N GLY A 124 -1.87 16.61 -21.16
CA GLY A 124 -2.94 16.67 -20.15
C GLY A 124 -2.87 15.54 -19.12
N ASP A 125 -1.72 14.87 -19.01
CA ASP A 125 -1.44 13.93 -17.94
C ASP A 125 -1.17 14.68 -16.62
N VAL A 126 -1.28 13.98 -15.50
CA VAL A 126 -0.90 14.47 -14.18
C VAL A 126 0.06 13.49 -13.54
N ILE A 127 1.21 13.97 -13.09
CA ILE A 127 2.17 13.22 -12.29
C ILE A 127 1.94 13.59 -10.83
N TYR A 128 1.68 12.59 -9.99
CA TYR A 128 1.55 12.74 -8.55
C TYR A 128 2.87 12.36 -7.88
N ARG A 129 3.40 13.28 -7.08
CA ARG A 129 4.71 13.13 -6.43
C ARG A 129 4.61 13.02 -4.92
N ASN A 130 5.54 12.27 -4.32
CA ASN A 130 5.69 12.22 -2.87
C ASN A 130 6.30 13.52 -2.31
N ASP A 131 6.49 13.55 -1.00
CA ASP A 131 7.06 14.68 -0.29
C ASP A 131 8.53 14.96 -0.67
N LEU A 132 9.27 13.95 -1.14
CA LEU A 132 10.62 14.06 -1.71
C LEU A 132 10.64 14.56 -3.18
N GLY A 133 9.48 14.78 -3.80
CA GLY A 133 9.36 15.21 -5.19
C GLY A 133 9.55 14.09 -6.22
N GLU A 134 9.57 12.83 -5.80
CA GLU A 134 9.69 11.67 -6.68
C GLU A 134 8.31 11.29 -7.25
N PRO A 135 8.23 10.86 -8.52
CA PRO A 135 6.97 10.40 -9.10
C PRO A 135 6.50 9.12 -8.41
N VAL A 136 5.23 9.07 -8.04
CA VAL A 136 4.58 7.87 -7.46
C VAL A 136 3.51 7.35 -8.40
N LEU A 137 2.69 8.24 -8.97
CA LEU A 137 1.68 7.89 -9.98
C LEU A 137 1.76 8.84 -11.17
N ARG A 138 1.48 8.33 -12.36
CA ARG A 138 1.07 9.14 -13.51
C ARG A 138 -0.32 8.72 -13.92
N VAL A 139 -1.22 9.70 -14.01
CA VAL A 139 -2.57 9.50 -14.55
C VAL A 139 -2.61 10.17 -15.90
N THR A 140 -2.89 9.39 -16.94
CA THR A 140 -3.01 9.90 -18.30
C THR A 140 -4.32 10.66 -18.47
N LYS A 141 -4.39 11.55 -19.48
CA LYS A 141 -5.65 12.21 -19.85
C LYS A 141 -6.81 11.23 -20.09
N LEU A 142 -6.50 10.02 -20.57
CA LEU A 142 -7.49 8.97 -20.83
C LEU A 142 -7.87 8.13 -19.60
N GLY A 143 -7.30 8.44 -18.43
CA GLY A 143 -7.59 7.75 -17.17
C GLY A 143 -6.75 6.50 -16.90
N GLY A 144 -5.80 6.17 -17.78
CA GLY A 144 -4.80 5.13 -17.50
C GLY A 144 -3.86 5.55 -16.37
N VAL A 145 -3.53 4.61 -15.47
CA VAL A 145 -2.67 4.86 -14.31
C VAL A 145 -1.37 4.08 -14.47
N ILE A 146 -0.25 4.75 -14.20
CA ILE A 146 1.09 4.16 -14.18
C ILE A 146 1.65 4.37 -12.77
N LEU A 147 2.05 3.29 -12.11
CA LEU A 147 2.66 3.28 -10.78
C LEU A 147 4.18 3.28 -10.89
N PHE A 148 4.84 4.15 -10.13
CA PHE A 148 6.29 4.18 -9.99
C PHE A 148 6.66 3.76 -8.57
N THR A 149 7.59 2.81 -8.45
CA THR A 149 8.18 2.37 -7.17
C THR A 149 9.69 2.24 -7.34
N ASP A 150 10.41 2.06 -6.23
CA ASP A 150 11.86 1.84 -6.27
C ASP A 150 12.22 0.58 -7.09
N ASP A 151 11.37 -0.46 -7.03
CA ASP A 151 11.54 -1.69 -7.82
C ASP A 151 11.07 -1.55 -9.27
N LEU A 152 10.26 -0.52 -9.57
CA LEU A 152 9.64 -0.27 -10.88
C LEU A 152 9.90 1.17 -11.33
N PRO A 153 11.18 1.57 -11.53
CA PRO A 153 11.54 2.94 -11.86
C PRO A 153 11.02 3.36 -13.24
N MET A 154 10.84 2.41 -14.15
CA MET A 154 10.26 2.65 -15.47
C MET A 154 8.73 2.78 -15.46
N GLY A 155 8.11 2.55 -14.30
CA GLY A 155 6.67 2.53 -14.13
C GLY A 155 6.05 1.19 -14.55
N ALA A 156 4.92 0.88 -13.94
CA ALA A 156 4.10 -0.28 -14.24
C ALA A 156 2.64 0.13 -14.45
N ALA A 157 1.98 -0.43 -15.47
CA ALA A 157 0.58 -0.13 -15.72
C ALA A 157 -0.29 -0.64 -14.55
N ALA A 158 -1.25 0.18 -14.10
CA ALA A 158 -2.16 -0.18 -13.02
C ALA A 158 -3.61 -0.15 -13.51
N ALA A 159 -4.29 -1.29 -13.38
CA ALA A 159 -5.67 -1.47 -13.78
C ALA A 159 -6.63 -1.13 -12.63
N LEU A 160 -7.75 -0.49 -12.96
CA LEU A 160 -8.83 -0.26 -12.01
C LEU A 160 -9.44 -1.61 -11.59
N SER A 161 -9.34 -1.94 -10.30
CA SER A 161 -9.87 -3.18 -9.73
C SER A 161 -11.27 -2.99 -9.12
N GLY A 162 -11.63 -1.77 -8.72
CA GLY A 162 -12.96 -1.48 -8.19
C GLY A 162 -13.04 -0.17 -7.42
N ARG A 163 -14.23 0.09 -6.83
CA ARG A 163 -14.42 1.17 -5.85
C ARG A 163 -13.66 0.84 -4.56
N ALA A 164 -13.24 1.87 -3.85
CA ALA A 164 -12.66 1.74 -2.51
C ALA A 164 -13.29 2.76 -1.55
N THR A 165 -13.12 2.53 -0.24
CA THR A 165 -13.49 3.48 0.80
C THR A 165 -12.45 4.58 0.89
N SER A 166 -12.88 5.79 1.24
CA SER A 166 -11.95 6.90 1.45
C SER A 166 -10.93 6.55 2.54
N ILE A 167 -9.68 6.92 2.28
CA ILE A 167 -8.55 6.74 3.20
C ILE A 167 -8.19 8.05 3.92
N GLN A 168 -9.06 9.06 3.80
CA GLN A 168 -8.94 10.29 4.58
C GLN A 168 -9.04 9.95 6.07
N PRO A 169 -8.14 10.49 6.90
CA PRO A 169 -8.22 10.29 8.34
C PRO A 169 -9.41 11.05 8.91
N PRO A 170 -9.90 10.68 10.10
CA PRO A 170 -10.83 11.53 10.84
C PRO A 170 -10.18 12.88 11.14
N ALA A 171 -10.98 13.93 11.39
CA ALA A 171 -10.46 15.26 11.70
C ALA A 171 -9.73 15.30 13.06
N VAL A 172 -10.19 14.52 14.04
CA VAL A 172 -9.62 14.42 15.38
C VAL A 172 -9.64 12.97 15.84
N LEU A 173 -8.70 12.60 16.72
CA LEU A 173 -8.70 11.33 17.42
C LEU A 173 -9.15 11.52 18.87
N SER A 174 -9.82 10.50 19.41
CA SER A 174 -9.97 10.42 20.87
C SER A 174 -8.61 10.22 21.52
N ILE A 175 -8.46 10.65 22.78
CA ILE A 175 -7.24 10.48 23.56
C ILE A 175 -6.82 9.00 23.61
N GLY A 176 -7.78 8.09 23.84
CA GLY A 176 -7.53 6.64 23.82
C GLY A 176 -7.02 6.14 22.47
N ALA A 177 -7.60 6.59 21.35
CA ALA A 177 -7.14 6.19 20.02
C ALA A 177 -5.74 6.72 19.69
N LEU A 178 -5.42 7.95 20.14
CA LEU A 178 -4.08 8.52 20.02
C LEU A 178 -3.04 7.68 20.79
N PHE A 179 -3.28 7.42 22.08
CA PHE A 179 -2.38 6.61 22.90
C PHE A 179 -2.20 5.20 22.34
N GLN A 180 -3.29 4.56 21.89
CA GLN A 180 -3.23 3.25 21.27
C GLN A 180 -2.34 3.25 20.01
N ARG A 181 -2.49 4.24 19.14
CA ARG A 181 -1.66 4.35 17.92
C ARG A 181 -0.20 4.61 18.24
N LEU A 182 0.10 5.48 19.21
CA LEU A 182 1.47 5.73 19.69
C LEU A 182 2.10 4.44 20.25
N ALA A 183 1.39 3.71 21.11
CA ALA A 183 1.87 2.46 21.69
C ALA A 183 2.13 1.39 20.61
N ILE A 184 1.23 1.25 19.64
CA ILE A 184 1.42 0.31 18.51
C ILE A 184 2.64 0.70 17.68
N ALA A 185 2.80 1.99 17.35
CA ALA A 185 3.94 2.50 16.60
C ALA A 185 5.26 2.25 17.34
N GLN A 186 5.31 2.55 18.64
CA GLN A 186 6.48 2.30 19.49
C GLN A 186 6.86 0.81 19.50
N LEU A 187 5.87 -0.07 19.66
CA LEU A 187 6.08 -1.51 19.69
C LEU A 187 6.60 -2.03 18.35
N ARG A 188 6.05 -1.55 17.23
CA ARG A 188 6.52 -1.87 15.87
C ARG A 188 7.97 -1.44 15.66
N ALA A 189 8.30 -0.18 15.97
CA ALA A 189 9.66 0.35 15.86
C ALA A 189 10.64 -0.42 16.76
N SER A 190 10.26 -0.72 18.00
CA SER A 190 11.08 -1.46 18.96
C SER A 190 11.38 -2.89 18.48
N ARG A 191 10.38 -3.58 17.90
CA ARG A 191 10.60 -4.90 17.31
C ARG A 191 11.55 -4.84 16.11
N ALA A 192 11.36 -3.87 15.22
CA ALA A 192 12.23 -3.68 14.06
C ALA A 192 13.68 -3.38 14.47
N ALA A 193 13.88 -2.58 15.52
CA ALA A 193 15.19 -2.27 16.09
C ALA A 193 15.75 -3.38 17.02
N GLN A 194 14.95 -4.39 17.37
CA GLN A 194 15.27 -5.43 18.36
C GLN A 194 15.69 -4.88 19.74
N ARG A 195 15.19 -3.71 20.10
CA ARG A 195 15.42 -3.06 21.39
C ARG A 195 14.33 -2.05 21.66
N GLN A 196 14.19 -1.61 22.90
CA GLN A 196 13.23 -0.56 23.22
C GLN A 196 13.62 0.75 22.52
N ILE A 197 12.63 1.31 21.82
CA ILE A 197 12.65 2.65 21.25
C ILE A 197 11.57 3.44 21.98
N GLU A 198 11.93 4.58 22.54
CA GLU A 198 10.95 5.46 23.20
C GLU A 198 10.27 6.36 22.16
N PHE A 199 8.96 6.54 22.25
CA PHE A 199 8.23 7.55 21.49
C PHE A 199 7.71 8.61 22.45
N ALA A 200 8.06 9.87 22.20
CA ALA A 200 7.59 10.99 23.00
C ALA A 200 7.16 12.15 22.08
N THR A 201 6.19 12.93 22.54
CA THR A 201 5.85 14.21 21.95
C THR A 201 6.58 15.31 22.72
N VAL A 202 7.09 16.33 22.01
CA VAL A 202 7.74 17.48 22.64
C VAL A 202 6.70 18.44 23.21
N GLU A 203 5.61 18.64 22.47
CA GLU A 203 4.43 19.38 22.91
C GLU A 203 3.28 18.43 23.25
N ASP A 204 2.33 18.89 24.06
CA ASP A 204 1.10 18.15 24.34
C ASP A 204 0.24 18.05 23.08
N ALA A 205 -0.24 16.84 22.78
CA ALA A 205 -1.11 16.62 21.65
C ALA A 205 -2.49 17.26 21.89
N ARG A 206 -2.83 18.23 21.05
CA ARG A 206 -4.15 18.88 21.01
C ARG A 206 -5.09 18.12 20.08
N PRO A 207 -6.43 18.21 20.24
CA PRO A 207 -7.39 17.54 19.35
C PRO A 207 -7.10 17.74 17.87
N GLU A 208 -6.72 18.96 17.46
CA GLU A 208 -6.46 19.34 16.07
C GLU A 208 -5.16 18.73 15.52
N THR A 209 -4.23 18.39 16.40
CA THR A 209 -2.92 17.80 16.06
C THR A 209 -2.88 16.29 16.26
N SER A 210 -3.85 15.73 16.98
CA SER A 210 -3.90 14.33 17.41
C SER A 210 -3.69 13.34 16.26
N VAL A 211 -4.31 13.61 15.11
CA VAL A 211 -4.18 12.80 13.90
C VAL A 211 -2.74 12.81 13.41
N LEU A 212 -2.13 14.00 13.26
CA LEU A 212 -0.76 14.13 12.75
C LEU A 212 0.28 13.55 13.70
N VAL A 213 0.09 13.66 15.00
CA VAL A 213 0.96 13.02 16.00
C VAL A 213 0.92 11.50 15.82
N ALA A 214 -0.28 10.91 15.86
CA ALA A 214 -0.45 9.46 15.73
C ALA A 214 0.07 8.93 14.38
N ASP A 215 -0.16 9.69 13.32
CA ASP A 215 0.22 9.32 11.97
C ASP A 215 1.74 9.49 11.76
N SER A 216 2.36 10.54 12.29
CA SER A 216 3.82 10.69 12.31
C SER A 216 4.50 9.54 13.06
N ALA A 217 3.91 9.10 14.17
CA ALA A 217 4.39 7.91 14.89
C ALA A 217 4.30 6.65 14.03
N THR A 218 3.16 6.45 13.36
CA THR A 218 2.92 5.30 12.47
C THR A 218 3.94 5.27 11.33
N VAL A 219 4.24 6.42 10.73
CA VAL A 219 5.24 6.54 9.65
C VAL A 219 6.67 6.36 10.14
N ALA A 220 7.00 6.86 11.34
CA ALA A 220 8.29 6.56 11.95
C ALA A 220 8.46 5.04 12.16
N ALA A 221 7.44 4.36 12.66
CA ALA A 221 7.48 2.89 12.81
C ALA A 221 7.63 2.17 11.46
N GLU A 222 6.92 2.62 10.42
CA GLU A 222 7.07 2.10 9.06
C GLU A 222 8.50 2.27 8.52
N ALA A 223 9.14 3.43 8.77
CA ALA A 223 10.53 3.68 8.40
C ALA A 223 11.50 2.71 9.09
N PHE A 224 11.31 2.45 10.39
CA PHE A 224 12.11 1.47 11.13
C PHE A 224 11.96 0.06 10.56
N GLU A 225 10.73 -0.36 10.25
CA GLU A 225 10.47 -1.68 9.66
C GLU A 225 11.08 -1.81 8.25
N GLN A 226 11.00 -0.77 7.42
CA GLN A 226 11.64 -0.75 6.11
C GLN A 226 13.17 -0.79 6.22
N ALA A 227 13.77 -0.01 7.10
CA ALA A 227 15.22 -0.03 7.34
C ALA A 227 15.68 -1.42 7.83
N ALA A 228 14.93 -2.05 8.74
CA ALA A 228 15.21 -3.40 9.22
C ALA A 228 15.14 -4.45 8.10
N ARG A 229 14.19 -4.33 7.16
CA ARG A 229 14.07 -5.21 5.98
C ARG A 229 15.22 -5.05 4.98
N ARG A 230 15.77 -3.83 4.84
CA ARG A 230 16.92 -3.55 3.96
C ARG A 230 18.23 -4.14 4.49
N GLY A 231 18.28 -4.56 5.75
CA GLY A 231 19.41 -5.28 6.35
C GLY A 231 20.43 -4.37 7.05
N ASP A 232 20.34 -3.05 6.92
CA ASP A 232 21.25 -2.12 7.59
C ASP A 232 20.76 -1.74 8.99
N ARG A 233 20.89 -2.69 9.93
CA ARG A 233 20.53 -2.49 11.34
C ARG A 233 21.49 -1.57 12.09
N SER A 234 22.66 -1.28 11.52
CA SER A 234 23.67 -0.41 12.14
C SER A 234 23.18 1.02 12.29
N ILE A 235 22.27 1.43 11.42
CA ILE A 235 21.61 2.72 11.45
C ILE A 235 20.59 2.80 12.61
N LEU A 236 19.80 1.72 12.80
CA LEU A 236 18.79 1.65 13.86
C LEU A 236 19.41 1.64 15.26
N SER A 237 20.61 1.07 15.41
CA SER A 237 21.29 1.01 16.71
C SER A 237 21.57 2.40 17.29
N LYS A 238 21.79 3.41 16.44
CA LYS A 238 22.09 4.79 16.82
C LYS A 238 20.88 5.57 17.36
N ILE A 239 19.65 5.10 17.12
CA ILE A 239 18.43 5.86 17.43
C ILE A 239 17.77 5.31 18.68
N GLY A 240 17.98 5.94 19.83
CA GLY A 240 17.39 5.57 21.13
C GLY A 240 15.91 5.91 21.25
N ARG A 241 15.48 6.99 20.61
CA ARG A 241 14.14 7.55 20.76
C ARG A 241 13.65 8.27 19.52
N VAL A 242 12.34 8.40 19.42
CA VAL A 242 11.63 9.21 18.43
C VAL A 242 10.93 10.36 19.15
N LEU A 243 11.27 11.59 18.76
CA LEU A 243 10.65 12.82 19.26
C LEU A 243 9.74 13.39 18.19
N LEU A 244 8.45 13.48 18.48
CA LEU A 244 7.44 14.09 17.62
C LEU A 244 7.26 15.54 18.06
N THR A 245 7.48 16.49 17.16
CA THR A 245 7.41 17.92 17.49
C THR A 245 6.64 18.70 16.44
N GLU A 246 5.94 19.74 16.87
CA GLU A 246 5.27 20.66 15.96
C GLU A 246 6.24 21.68 15.36
N GLY A 247 6.07 22.01 14.07
CA GLY A 247 6.85 23.03 13.40
C GLY A 247 6.14 23.64 12.20
N ARG A 248 6.80 24.60 11.55
CA ARG A 248 6.25 25.32 10.39
C ARG A 248 6.28 24.51 9.09
N LYS A 249 7.18 23.55 8.99
CA LYS A 249 7.38 22.69 7.82
C LYS A 249 7.69 21.27 8.28
N PRO A 250 7.21 20.24 7.55
CA PRO A 250 7.56 18.86 7.85
C PRO A 250 9.05 18.61 7.63
N SER A 251 9.69 17.93 8.58
CA SER A 251 11.09 17.52 8.46
C SER A 251 11.38 16.30 9.34
N ALA A 252 12.51 15.66 9.06
CA ALA A 252 13.08 14.62 9.90
C ALA A 252 14.58 14.89 10.05
N GLN A 253 15.12 14.69 11.24
CA GLN A 253 16.54 14.86 11.54
C GLN A 253 16.97 13.94 12.68
N ILE A 254 18.24 13.52 12.68
CA ILE A 254 18.83 12.80 13.81
C ILE A 254 19.72 13.75 14.59
N LYS A 255 19.54 13.78 15.91
CA LYS A 255 20.36 14.56 16.83
C LYS A 255 20.49 13.83 18.15
N ASP A 256 21.71 13.67 18.65
CA ASP A 256 22.00 13.09 19.98
C ASP A 256 21.28 11.73 20.21
N GLY A 257 21.31 10.86 19.20
CA GLY A 257 20.63 9.55 19.24
C GLY A 257 19.09 9.61 19.21
N SER A 258 18.51 10.77 18.91
CA SER A 258 17.06 10.99 18.78
C SER A 258 16.68 11.25 17.33
N LEU A 259 15.70 10.51 16.81
CA LEU A 259 15.03 10.86 15.57
C LEU A 259 13.95 11.91 15.87
N ILE A 260 14.19 13.15 15.46
CA ILE A 260 13.24 14.25 15.60
C ILE A 260 12.40 14.29 14.32
N VAL A 261 11.11 14.03 14.47
CA VAL A 261 10.10 14.10 13.40
C VAL A 261 9.25 15.33 13.64
N THR A 262 9.41 16.33 12.77
CA THR A 262 8.65 17.57 12.83
C THR A 262 7.41 17.47 11.94
N TYR A 263 6.23 17.68 12.51
CA TYR A 263 4.97 17.78 11.78
C TYR A 263 4.44 19.23 11.76
N ALA A 264 3.65 19.57 10.74
CA ALA A 264 3.14 20.90 10.44
C ALA A 264 1.61 20.87 10.27
N PRO A 265 0.84 21.24 11.31
CA PRO A 265 -0.62 21.10 11.32
C PRO A 265 -1.34 21.80 10.17
N GLY A 266 -0.81 22.93 9.68
CA GLY A 266 -1.41 23.71 8.60
C GLY A 266 -1.40 23.04 7.22
N GLN A 267 -0.83 21.84 7.07
CA GLN A 267 -0.69 21.14 5.78
C GLN A 267 -1.47 19.81 5.73
N GLY A 268 -2.34 19.55 6.71
CA GLY A 268 -3.06 18.27 6.79
C GLY A 268 -2.09 17.09 6.78
N LEU A 269 -2.45 15.99 6.11
CA LEU A 269 -1.57 14.81 6.00
C LEU A 269 -0.24 15.06 5.27
N ALA A 270 -0.15 16.08 4.42
CA ALA A 270 1.14 16.48 3.82
C ALA A 270 2.07 17.15 4.83
N GLY A 271 1.54 17.52 6.01
CA GLY A 271 2.28 18.14 7.10
C GLY A 271 3.18 17.19 7.88
N ARG A 272 3.40 15.95 7.47
CA ARG A 272 4.38 15.05 8.08
C ARG A 272 5.38 14.55 7.02
N PRO A 273 6.63 14.24 7.39
CA PRO A 273 7.55 13.57 6.47
C PRO A 273 7.05 12.15 6.17
N SER A 274 7.34 11.64 4.96
CA SER A 274 7.12 10.24 4.62
C SER A 274 8.13 9.32 5.28
N SER A 275 7.82 8.01 5.33
CA SER A 275 8.78 7.00 5.80
C SER A 275 10.06 7.01 4.97
N LYS A 276 9.94 7.24 3.65
CA LYS A 276 11.08 7.35 2.73
C LYS A 276 11.98 8.54 3.07
N ARG A 277 11.41 9.69 3.43
CA ARG A 277 12.18 10.85 3.92
C ARG A 277 12.88 10.55 5.25
N ILE A 278 12.22 9.86 6.16
CA ILE A 278 12.81 9.46 7.45
C ILE A 278 14.01 8.53 7.21
N ILE A 279 13.85 7.47 6.40
CA ILE A 279 14.94 6.55 6.05
C ILE A 279 16.14 7.30 5.46
N LYS A 280 15.90 8.23 4.53
CA LYS A 280 16.97 9.04 3.91
C LYS A 280 17.79 9.85 4.91
N VAL A 281 17.21 10.21 6.05
CA VAL A 281 17.91 10.92 7.13
C VAL A 281 18.63 9.94 8.05
N MET A 282 18.09 8.74 8.23
CA MET A 282 18.71 7.66 8.99
C MET A 282 19.97 7.13 8.29
N ASP A 283 19.99 7.12 6.96
CA ASP A 283 21.13 6.67 6.15
C ASP A 283 22.30 7.69 6.08
N ARG A 284 22.18 8.87 6.73
CA ARG A 284 23.22 9.92 6.75
C ARG A 284 24.11 9.80 7.98
#